data_AF-A0A0F3GJT4-F1
#
_entry.id   AF-A0A0F3GJT4-F1
#
_cell.length_a   1.000
_cell.length_b   1.000
_cell.length_c   1.000
_cell.angle_alpha   90.00
_cell.angle_beta   90.00
_cell.angle_gamma   90.00
#
_symmetry.space_group_name_H-M   'P 1'
#
loop_
_entity.id
_entity.type
_entity.pdbx_description
1 polymer ?
#
loop_
_entity_poly.entity_id
_entity_poly.type
_entity_poly.pdbx_seq_one_letter_code
_entity_poly.pdbx_strand_id
1 'polypeptide(L)' 'MAKGAGTVADKIVEMAQASGIPVTEDRQLIEILSALDLYQEIPYDLYKAVAEILAFVYSISKKP' A
#
# COMPACT_ATOMS: atom_id res chain seq x y z
N MET A 1 -3.10 9.42 -2.63
CA MET A 1 -3.27 8.30 -1.67
C MET A 1 -4.72 7.90 -1.66
N ALA A 2 -5.00 6.60 -1.57
CA ALA A 2 -6.35 6.05 -1.53
C ALA A 2 -6.39 4.84 -0.58
N LYS A 3 -7.56 4.59 0.02
CA LYS A 3 -7.89 3.41 0.83
C LYS A 3 -9.33 3.03 0.48
N GLY A 4 -9.62 1.74 0.38
CA GLY A 4 -10.94 1.26 0.00
C GLY A 4 -11.15 -0.20 0.33
N ALA A 5 -12.40 -0.63 0.31
CA ALA A 5 -12.82 -2.02 0.48
C ALA A 5 -13.92 -2.35 -0.54
N GLY A 6 -14.09 -3.64 -0.84
CA GLY A 6 -15.06 -4.12 -1.84
C GLY A 6 -14.91 -3.39 -3.18
N THR A 7 -16.03 -2.91 -3.73
CA THR A 7 -16.06 -2.26 -5.06
C THR A 7 -15.18 -1.02 -5.18
N VAL A 8 -14.87 -0.34 -4.06
CA VAL A 8 -13.93 0.79 -4.06
C VAL A 8 -12.49 0.29 -4.20
N ALA A 9 -12.14 -0.81 -3.52
CA ALA A 9 -10.82 -1.43 -3.67
C ALA A 9 -10.60 -1.93 -5.11
N ASP A 10 -11.62 -2.55 -5.70
CA ASP A 10 -11.58 -3.03 -7.09
C ASP A 10 -11.23 -1.89 -8.06
N LYS A 11 -11.91 -0.74 -7.92
CA LYS A 11 -11.65 0.46 -8.74
C LYS A 11 -10.24 1.03 -8.53
N ILE A 12 -9.73 1.02 -7.29
CA ILE A 12 -8.37 1.48 -7.00
C ILE A 12 -7.35 0.60 -7.73
N VAL A 13 -7.53 -0.72 -7.68
CA VAL A 13 -6.65 -1.68 -8.35
C VAL A 13 -6.73 -1.54 -9.87
N GLU A 14 -7.93 -1.42 -10.43
CA GLU A 14 -8.14 -1.21 -11.87
C GLU A 14 -7.40 0.04 -12.38
N MET A 15 -7.55 1.18 -11.70
CA MET A 15 -6.86 2.41 -12.07
C MET A 15 -5.34 2.30 -11.94
N ALA A 16 -4.85 1.63 -10.88
CA ALA A 16 -3.42 1.42 -10.68
C ALA A 16 -2.82 0.60 -11.83
N GLN A 17 -3.49 -0.50 -12.22
CA GLN A 17 -3.08 -1.33 -13.35
C GLN A 17 -3.10 -0.55 -14.67
N ALA A 18 -4.18 0.20 -14.94
CA ALA A 18 -4.30 1.03 -16.14
C ALA A 18 -3.21 2.11 -16.23
N SER A 19 -2.71 2.58 -15.09
CA SER A 19 -1.65 3.59 -15.01
C SER A 19 -0.24 2.99 -14.94
N GLY A 20 -0.10 1.66 -15.04
CA GLY A 20 1.19 0.98 -14.92
C GLY A 20 1.81 1.03 -13.52
N ILE A 21 1.01 1.29 -12.48
CA ILE A 21 1.46 1.28 -11.09
C ILE A 21 1.52 -0.17 -10.60
N PRO A 22 2.67 -0.65 -10.09
CA PRO A 22 2.77 -2.00 -9.54
C PRO A 22 1.79 -2.23 -8.39
N VAL A 23 1.11 -3.38 -8.41
CA VAL A 23 0.18 -3.80 -7.36
C VAL A 23 0.76 -5.04 -6.68
N THR A 24 0.72 -5.08 -5.36
CA THR A 24 1.21 -6.21 -4.54
C THR A 24 0.17 -6.53 -3.49
N GLU A 25 -0.04 -7.82 -3.26
CA GLU A 25 -0.99 -8.34 -2.27
C GLU A 25 -0.22 -8.94 -1.10
N ASP A 26 -0.41 -8.36 0.09
CA ASP A 26 0.12 -8.89 1.34
C ASP A 26 -0.96 -8.76 2.40
N ARG A 27 -1.49 -9.90 2.84
CA ARG A 27 -2.61 -9.95 3.79
C ARG A 27 -2.25 -9.34 5.14
N GLN A 28 -1.07 -9.65 5.68
CA GLN A 28 -0.69 -9.14 7.01
C GLN A 28 -0.55 -7.63 6.97
N LEU A 29 0.06 -7.11 5.90
CA LEU A 29 0.22 -5.68 5.70
C LEU A 29 -1.12 -4.97 5.49
N ILE A 30 -2.03 -5.56 4.71
CA ILE A 30 -3.37 -5.01 4.49
C ILE A 30 -4.13 -4.90 5.81
N GLU A 31 -4.09 -5.92 6.67
CA GLU A 31 -4.76 -5.89 7.98
C GLU A 31 -4.24 -4.73 8.86
N ILE A 32 -2.92 -4.53 8.88
CA ILE A 32 -2.27 -3.47 9.66
C ILE A 32 -2.61 -2.07 9.11
N LEU A 33 -2.41 -1.84 7.81
CA LEU A 33 -2.61 -0.52 7.20
C LEU A 33 -4.08 -0.15 7.08
N SER A 34 -4.97 -1.14 6.97
CA SER A 34 -6.41 -0.89 6.95
C SER A 34 -6.95 -0.37 8.27
N ALA A 35 -6.21 -0.49 9.37
CA ALA A 35 -6.56 0.14 10.64
C ALA A 35 -6.27 1.65 10.66
N LEU A 36 -5.45 2.17 9.73
CA LEU A 36 -5.10 3.59 9.69
C LEU A 36 -6.11 4.42 8.91
N ASP A 37 -6.47 5.58 9.44
CA ASP A 37 -7.31 6.52 8.71
C ASP A 37 -6.53 7.25 7.62
N LEU A 38 -7.25 7.67 6.58
CA LEU A 38 -6.67 8.47 5.53
C LEU A 38 -6.18 9.81 6.11
N TYR A 39 -5.00 10.22 5.68
CA TYR A 39 -4.33 11.46 6.13
C TYR A 39 -3.92 11.47 7.61
N GLN A 40 -4.10 10.36 8.33
CA GLN A 40 -3.53 10.19 9.66
C GLN A 40 -2.01 10.02 9.55
N GLU A 41 -1.28 10.62 10.48
CA GLU A 41 0.14 10.29 10.65
C GLU A 41 0.28 8.82 11.08
N ILE A 42 1.31 8.17 10.57
CA ILE A 42 1.59 6.78 10.90
C ILE A 42 1.98 6.73 12.39
N PRO A 43 1.35 5.87 13.21
CA PRO A 43 1.78 5.66 14.59
C PRO A 43 3.17 5.03 14.66
N TYR A 44 3.92 5.33 15.72
CA TYR A 44 5.28 4.85 15.92
C TYR A 44 5.41 3.32 15.81
N ASP A 45 4.45 2.59 16.38
CA ASP A 45 4.43 1.12 16.38
C ASP A 45 4.32 0.51 14.97
N LEU A 46 3.88 1.30 13.98
CA LEU A 46 3.72 0.88 12.59
C LEU A 46 4.86 1.31 11.67
N TYR A 47 5.86 2.03 12.19
CA TYR A 47 7.00 2.50 11.38
C TYR A 47 7.75 1.36 10.72
N LYS A 48 7.93 0.24 11.42
CA LYS A 48 8.60 -0.94 10.87
C LYS A 48 7.85 -1.50 9.67
N ALA A 49 6.53 -1.69 9.80
CA ALA A 49 5.69 -2.20 8.71
C ALA A 49 5.75 -1.28 7.48
N VAL A 50 5.65 0.04 7.67
CA VAL A 50 5.76 0.99 6.56
C VAL A 50 7.17 1.00 5.94
N ALA A 51 8.22 0.88 6.74
CA ALA A 51 9.59 0.79 6.25
C ALA A 51 9.82 -0.45 5.36
N GLU A 52 9.21 -1.59 5.69
CA GLU A 52 9.25 -2.81 4.87
C GLU A 52 8.61 -2.59 3.49
N ILE A 53 7.49 -1.86 3.41
CA ILE A 53 6.86 -1.46 2.14
C ILE A 53 7.80 -0.59 1.32
N LEU A 54 8.37 0.45 1.94
CA LEU A 54 9.27 1.36 1.25
C LEU A 54 10.50 0.60 0.74
N ALA A 55 11.08 -0.28 1.54
CA ALA A 55 12.19 -1.14 1.13
C ALA A 55 11.83 -2.01 -0.08
N PHE A 56 10.63 -2.61 -0.08
CA PHE A 56 10.12 -3.35 -1.23
C PHE A 56 9.99 -2.47 -2.47
N VAL A 57 9.35 -1.30 -2.37
CA VAL A 57 9.20 -0.33 -3.48
C VAL A 57 10.57 0.10 -4.04
N TYR A 58 11.54 0.37 -3.17
CA TYR A 58 12.90 0.70 -3.60
C TYR A 58 13.58 -0.49 -4.28
N SER A 59 13.36 -1.72 -3.83
CA SER A 59 13.95 -2.92 -4.45
C SER A 59 13.44 -3.16 -5.87
N ILE A 60 12.14 -2.94 -6.11
CA ILE A 60 11.54 -3.08 -7.46
C ILE A 60 11.91 -1.90 -8.38
N SER A 61 12.11 -0.70 -7.81
CA SER A 61 12.53 0.50 -8.55
C SER A 61 14.02 0.51 -8.88
N LYS A 62 14.86 -0.21 -8.12
CA LYS A 62 16.31 -0.38 -8.36
C LYS A 62 16.64 -1.49 -9.36
N LYS A 63 15.72 -1.87 -10.25
CA LYS A 63 16.13 -2.56 -11.47
C LYS A 63 17.02 -1.60 -12.29
N PRO A 64 18.24 -1.99 -12.68
CA PRO A 64 19.09 -1.18 -13.55
C PRO A 64 18.44 -0.92 -14.91
#